data_AF-A0A3M1J963-F1
#
_entry.id   AF-A0A3M1J963-F1
#
_cell.length_a   1.000
_cell.length_b   1.000
_cell.length_c   1.000
_cell.angle_alpha   90.00
_cell.angle_beta   90.00
_cell.angle_gamma   90.00
#
_symmetry.space_group_name_H-M   'P 1'
#
loop_
_entity.id
_entity.type
_entity.pdbx_description
1 polymer ?
#
loop_
_entity_poly.entity_id
_entity_poly.type
_entity_poly.pdbx_seq_one_letter_code
_entity_poly.pdbx_strand_id
1 'polypeptide(L)'
;MNSAHAAKTRIRQPRFADNMWYSANADTLKARITNYLADPPLQLDPESVLGVVAPHAGHRFSGHVAGAGFANLPSGLVDTVILLGPDHRGAAPGRTSTPAVEMWHTPLGNIPVAWELLDIIKKEVGL
;
A
#
# COMPACT_ATOMS: atom_id res chain seq x y z
N MET A 1 -39.15 -4.95 10.96
CA MET A 1 -38.45 -5.08 9.66
C MET A 1 -38.30 -3.68 9.10
N ASN A 2 -37.11 -3.08 9.22
CA ASN A 2 -36.84 -1.79 8.61
C ASN A 2 -35.56 -1.92 7.78
N SER A 3 -35.76 -2.00 6.47
CA SER A 3 -34.72 -2.19 5.46
C SER A 3 -33.88 -0.92 5.35
N ALA A 4 -32.93 -0.74 6.26
CA ALA A 4 -31.88 0.24 6.08
C ALA A 4 -30.87 -0.32 5.07
N HIS A 5 -30.82 0.32 3.91
CA HIS A 5 -29.78 0.22 2.90
C HIS A 5 -28.42 -0.18 3.52
N ALA A 6 -27.90 -1.36 3.18
CA ALA A 6 -26.51 -1.68 3.43
C ALA A 6 -25.67 -0.60 2.73
N ALA A 7 -25.04 0.29 3.50
CA ALA A 7 -24.24 1.37 2.94
C ALA A 7 -23.22 0.76 1.99
N LYS A 8 -23.29 1.11 0.70
CA LYS A 8 -22.36 0.57 -0.31
C LYS A 8 -20.94 0.84 0.15
N THR A 9 -20.18 -0.21 0.40
CA THR A 9 -18.78 -0.14 0.76
C THR A 9 -18.02 0.69 -0.27
N ARG A 10 -17.41 1.81 0.15
CA ARG A 10 -16.63 2.66 -0.75
C ARG A 10 -15.27 2.01 -0.98
N ILE A 11 -14.98 1.65 -2.23
CA ILE A 11 -13.72 1.01 -2.62
C ILE A 11 -12.96 1.95 -3.54
N ARG A 12 -11.69 2.25 -3.21
CA ARG A 12 -10.79 2.97 -4.10
C ARG A 12 -10.22 2.02 -5.13
N GLN A 13 -10.53 2.27 -6.40
CA GLN A 13 -10.04 1.48 -7.53
C GLN A 13 -8.56 1.79 -7.85
N PRO A 14 -7.78 0.79 -8.32
CA PRO A 14 -6.36 0.95 -8.63
C PRO A 14 -6.18 1.69 -9.96
N ARG A 15 -6.22 3.02 -9.93
CA ARG A 15 -6.17 3.86 -11.15
C ARG A 15 -4.91 3.69 -12.01
N PHE A 16 -3.84 3.13 -11.44
CA PHE A 16 -2.56 2.90 -12.10
C PHE A 16 -2.30 1.42 -12.41
N ALA A 17 -3.30 0.55 -12.22
CA ALA A 17 -3.31 -0.79 -12.78
C ALA A 17 -3.68 -0.72 -14.28
N ASP A 18 -2.86 -0.03 -15.06
CA ASP A 18 -3.14 0.37 -16.45
C ASP A 18 -2.17 -0.28 -17.45
N ASN A 19 -1.30 -1.18 -16.98
CA ASN A 19 -0.17 -1.77 -17.71
C ASN A 19 0.94 -0.79 -18.13
N MET A 20 0.84 0.50 -17.75
CA MET A 20 1.91 1.48 -17.88
C MET A 20 2.70 1.59 -16.58
N TRP A 21 2.02 1.77 -15.45
CA TRP A 21 2.66 1.85 -14.13
C TRP A 21 2.92 0.45 -13.58
N TYR A 22 1.89 -0.39 -13.55
CA TYR A 22 2.00 -1.81 -13.19
C TYR A 22 0.89 -2.61 -13.88
N SER A 23 1.04 -3.93 -13.89
CA SER A 23 0.11 -4.79 -14.63
C SER A 23 -1.26 -4.83 -13.98
N ALA A 24 -2.31 -4.74 -14.80
CA ALA A 24 -3.69 -4.96 -14.38
C ALA A 24 -4.03 -6.44 -14.19
N ASN A 25 -3.24 -7.34 -14.78
CA ASN A 25 -3.43 -8.78 -14.67
C ASN A 25 -2.76 -9.29 -13.39
N ALA A 26 -3.55 -9.96 -12.55
CA ALA A 26 -3.13 -10.46 -11.25
C ALA A 26 -1.92 -11.39 -11.32
N ASP A 27 -1.94 -12.38 -12.22
CA ASP A 27 -0.86 -13.37 -12.35
C ASP A 27 0.44 -12.74 -12.83
N THR A 28 0.35 -11.85 -13.82
CA THR A 28 1.50 -11.09 -14.34
C THR A 28 2.08 -10.19 -13.26
N LEU A 29 1.23 -9.50 -12.49
CA LEU A 29 1.67 -8.63 -11.40
C LEU A 29 2.37 -9.46 -10.31
N LYS A 30 1.76 -10.58 -9.91
CA LYS A 30 2.30 -11.48 -8.89
C LYS A 30 3.68 -12.01 -9.30
N ALA A 31 3.81 -12.55 -10.53
CA ALA A 31 5.08 -13.05 -11.03
C ALA A 31 6.17 -11.96 -11.05
N ARG A 32 5.83 -10.74 -11.46
CA ARG A 32 6.78 -9.61 -11.44
C ARG A 32 7.22 -9.25 -10.02
N ILE A 33 6.28 -9.13 -9.09
CA ILE A 33 6.59 -8.83 -7.68
C ILE A 33 7.45 -9.93 -7.08
N THR A 34 7.11 -11.20 -7.29
CA THR A 34 7.92 -12.34 -6.84
C THR A 34 9.35 -12.25 -7.37
N ASN A 35 9.54 -11.88 -8.64
CA ASN A 35 10.88 -11.70 -9.19
C ASN A 35 11.63 -10.51 -8.58
N TYR A 36 10.95 -9.41 -8.27
CA TYR A 36 11.58 -8.26 -7.61
C TYR A 36 11.95 -8.53 -6.14
N LEU A 37 11.25 -9.45 -5.48
CA LEU A 37 11.52 -9.89 -4.11
C LEU A 37 12.56 -11.01 -4.04
N ALA A 38 13.09 -11.48 -5.18
CA ALA A 38 14.00 -12.61 -5.24
C ALA A 38 15.43 -12.28 -4.80
N ASP A 39 15.77 -10.99 -4.68
CA ASP A 39 17.06 -10.58 -4.15
C ASP A 39 17.22 -11.06 -2.71
N PRO A 40 18.39 -11.63 -2.35
CA PRO A 40 18.60 -12.11 -1.00
C PRO A 40 18.51 -10.94 -0.02
N PRO A 41 17.79 -11.11 1.12
CA PRO A 41 17.75 -10.07 2.13
C PRO A 41 19.16 -9.80 2.66
N LEU A 42 19.35 -8.55 3.08
CA LEU A 42 20.53 -8.14 3.82
C LEU A 42 20.63 -8.96 5.12
N GLN A 43 21.86 -9.15 5.61
CA GLN A 43 22.12 -9.77 6.91
C GLN A 43 21.77 -8.78 8.03
N LEU A 44 20.47 -8.55 8.19
CA LEU A 44 19.87 -7.72 9.23
C LEU A 44 19.12 -8.61 10.21
N ASP A 45 18.95 -8.14 11.42
CA ASP A 45 17.93 -8.69 12.31
C ASP A 45 16.55 -8.34 11.74
N PRO A 46 15.74 -9.30 11.27
CA PRO A 46 14.43 -9.01 10.68
C PRO A 46 13.48 -8.30 11.65
N GLU A 47 13.65 -8.50 12.97
CA GLU A 47 12.84 -7.85 13.99
C GLU A 47 13.22 -6.37 14.18
N SER A 48 14.39 -5.95 13.68
CA SER A 48 14.85 -4.56 13.76
C SER A 48 14.32 -3.67 12.64
N VAL A 49 13.73 -4.24 11.58
CA VAL A 49 13.28 -3.49 10.40
C VAL A 49 11.85 -2.99 10.61
N LEU A 50 11.71 -1.71 10.96
CA LEU A 50 10.41 -1.07 11.21
C LEU A 50 9.66 -0.64 9.94
N GLY A 51 10.35 -0.55 8.80
CA GLY A 51 9.75 -0.12 7.55
C GLY A 51 10.74 0.05 6.41
N VAL A 52 10.21 0.38 5.23
CA VAL A 52 10.98 0.56 3.98
C VAL A 52 10.61 1.90 3.34
N VAL A 53 11.62 2.64 2.88
CA VAL A 53 11.43 3.76 1.97
C VAL A 53 11.65 3.25 0.55
N ALA A 54 10.60 3.27 -0.27
CA ALA A 54 10.62 2.72 -1.62
C ALA A 54 10.30 3.78 -2.69
N PRO A 55 10.91 3.69 -3.89
CA PRO A 55 10.51 4.50 -5.03
C PRO A 55 9.11 4.11 -5.51
N HIS A 56 8.37 5.07 -6.06
CA HIS A 56 6.99 4.88 -6.53
C HIS A 56 6.80 5.11 -8.02
N ALA A 57 7.84 5.02 -8.85
CA ALA A 57 7.70 5.07 -10.31
C ALA A 57 7.04 3.79 -10.85
N GLY A 58 6.79 3.73 -12.16
CA GLY A 58 6.30 2.51 -12.80
C GLY A 58 7.25 1.32 -12.55
N HIS A 59 6.68 0.13 -12.31
CA HIS A 59 7.42 -1.08 -11.89
C HIS A 59 8.57 -1.45 -12.83
N ARG A 60 8.45 -1.16 -14.14
CA ARG A 60 9.54 -1.36 -15.10
C ARG A 60 10.82 -0.63 -14.70
N PHE A 61 10.70 0.55 -14.12
CA PHE A 61 11.83 1.41 -13.76
C PHE A 61 12.29 1.22 -12.32
N SER A 62 11.35 1.05 -11.39
CA SER A 62 11.66 1.07 -9.95
C SER A 62 11.29 -0.20 -9.20
N GLY A 63 10.67 -1.18 -9.85
CA GLY A 63 10.17 -2.40 -9.20
C GLY A 63 11.26 -3.21 -8.52
N HIS A 64 12.41 -3.37 -9.18
CA HIS A 64 13.56 -4.09 -8.62
C HIS A 64 14.17 -3.37 -7.40
N VAL A 65 14.28 -2.04 -7.44
CA VAL A 65 14.76 -1.24 -6.29
C VAL A 65 13.80 -1.34 -5.10
N ALA A 66 12.49 -1.21 -5.35
CA ALA A 66 11.49 -1.39 -4.31
C ALA A 66 11.50 -2.81 -3.75
N GLY A 67 11.59 -3.83 -4.61
CA GLY A 67 11.66 -5.24 -4.23
C GLY A 67 12.86 -5.56 -3.35
N ALA A 68 14.06 -5.07 -3.70
CA ALA A 68 15.26 -5.21 -2.88
C ALA A 68 15.08 -4.64 -1.47
N GLY A 69 14.33 -3.54 -1.32
CA GLY A 69 13.96 -2.98 -0.01
C GLY A 69 12.98 -3.88 0.75
N PHE A 70 11.86 -4.25 0.10
CA PHE A 70 10.80 -5.07 0.70
C PHE A 70 11.23 -6.50 1.05
N ALA A 71 12.23 -7.06 0.38
CA ALA A 71 12.79 -8.38 0.68
C ALA A 71 13.36 -8.47 2.11
N ASN A 72 13.70 -7.33 2.73
CA ASN A 72 14.21 -7.26 4.11
C ASN A 72 13.12 -7.20 5.18
N LEU A 73 11.84 -7.08 4.79
CA LEU A 73 10.75 -7.10 5.77
C LEU A 73 10.49 -8.54 6.22
N PRO A 74 10.23 -8.76 7.52
CA PRO A 74 9.89 -10.08 8.02
C PRO A 74 8.58 -10.57 7.38
N SER A 75 8.64 -11.71 6.70
CA SER A 75 7.46 -12.31 6.06
C SER A 75 6.45 -12.80 7.09
N GLY A 76 5.17 -12.45 6.91
CA GLY A 76 4.07 -12.97 7.74
C GLY A 76 3.92 -12.34 9.14
N LEU A 77 4.66 -11.28 9.44
CA LEU A 77 4.70 -10.64 10.78
C LEU A 77 3.94 -9.32 10.89
N VAL A 78 3.42 -8.79 9.78
CA VAL A 78 2.80 -7.45 9.76
C VAL A 78 1.33 -7.54 9.38
N ASP A 79 0.45 -7.34 10.37
CA ASP A 79 -1.00 -7.30 10.19
C ASP A 79 -1.51 -5.95 9.66
N THR A 80 -0.74 -4.87 9.86
CA THR A 80 -1.14 -3.51 9.49
C THR A 80 0.06 -2.70 9.01
N VAL A 81 -0.10 -2.00 7.90
CA VAL A 81 0.94 -1.15 7.29
C VAL A 81 0.46 0.30 7.26
N ILE A 82 1.32 1.21 7.69
CA ILE A 82 1.16 2.65 7.46
C ILE A 82 1.89 3.00 6.16
N LEU A 83 1.15 3.38 5.12
CA LEU A 83 1.71 3.82 3.85
C LEU A 83 1.66 5.35 3.75
N LEU A 84 2.84 5.98 3.73
CA LEU A 84 2.99 7.42 3.58
C LEU A 84 3.47 7.74 2.16
N GLY A 85 2.91 8.77 1.54
CA GLY A 85 3.30 9.19 0.19
C GLY A 85 3.09 10.69 -0.03
N PRO A 86 3.89 11.31 -0.92
CA PRO A 86 3.76 12.72 -1.22
C PRO A 86 2.48 13.02 -2.03
N ASP A 87 1.96 14.22 -1.86
CA ASP A 87 0.88 14.76 -2.68
C ASP A 87 1.44 15.47 -3.92
N HIS A 88 1.59 14.73 -5.01
CA HIS A 88 2.06 15.26 -6.29
C HIS A 88 1.06 16.19 -7.00
N ARG A 89 -0.18 16.28 -6.52
CA ARG A 89 -1.23 17.11 -7.12
C ARG A 89 -1.49 18.41 -6.34
N GLY A 90 -0.91 18.55 -5.16
CA GLY A 90 -1.15 19.70 -4.29
C GLY A 90 -2.61 19.83 -3.85
N ALA A 91 -3.32 18.71 -3.69
CA ALA A 91 -4.68 18.67 -3.18
C ALA A 91 -4.78 19.06 -1.69
N ALA A 92 -3.71 18.90 -0.91
CA ALA A 92 -3.66 19.23 0.52
C ALA A 92 -2.36 19.99 0.89
N PRO A 93 -2.17 21.23 0.40
CA PRO A 93 -0.94 21.98 0.65
C PRO A 93 -0.72 22.21 2.15
N GLY A 94 0.44 21.77 2.65
CA GLY A 94 0.81 21.91 4.05
C GLY A 94 0.00 21.04 5.03
N ARG A 95 -0.75 20.04 4.54
CA ARG A 95 -1.59 19.16 5.36
C ARG A 95 -1.40 17.69 4.97
N THR A 96 -1.67 16.80 5.92
CA THR A 96 -1.76 15.36 5.65
C THR A 96 -3.20 15.00 5.31
N SER A 97 -3.40 14.20 4.26
CA SER A 97 -4.70 13.66 3.90
C SER A 97 -4.81 12.19 4.28
N THR A 98 -5.99 11.78 4.72
CA THR A 98 -6.29 10.38 5.06
C THR A 98 -7.36 9.80 4.12
N PRO A 99 -7.46 8.47 3.97
CA PRO A 99 -8.46 7.83 3.13
C PRO A 99 -9.90 8.17 3.57
N ALA A 100 -10.83 8.24 2.61
CA ALA A 100 -12.28 8.37 2.82
C ALA A 100 -13.05 7.14 2.28
N VAL A 101 -12.36 6.00 2.22
CA VAL A 101 -12.84 4.73 1.64
C VAL A 101 -12.59 3.60 2.62
N GLU A 102 -13.38 2.54 2.53
CA GLU A 102 -13.26 1.38 3.42
C GLU A 102 -12.15 0.43 2.98
N MET A 103 -11.88 0.37 1.67
CA MET A 103 -10.90 -0.52 1.09
C MET A 103 -10.21 0.10 -0.11
N TRP A 104 -8.99 -0.38 -0.36
CA TRP A 104 -8.25 -0.19 -1.59
C TRP A 104 -8.29 -1.48 -2.39
N HIS A 105 -8.77 -1.41 -3.63
CA HIS A 105 -8.67 -2.55 -4.54
C HIS A 105 -7.30 -2.55 -5.21
N THR A 106 -6.69 -3.73 -5.33
CA THR A 106 -5.50 -4.01 -6.14
C THR A 106 -5.79 -5.21 -7.03
N PRO A 107 -5.02 -5.42 -8.12
CA PRO A 107 -5.15 -6.64 -8.91
C PRO A 107 -4.93 -7.93 -8.11
N LEU A 108 -4.28 -7.87 -6.94
CA LEU A 108 -4.02 -9.02 -6.07
C LEU A 108 -5.08 -9.21 -4.97
N GLY A 109 -6.06 -8.31 -4.88
CA GLY A 109 -7.11 -8.36 -3.86
C GLY A 109 -7.42 -7.01 -3.22
N ASN A 110 -8.42 -7.02 -2.35
CA ASN A 110 -8.83 -5.85 -1.58
C ASN A 110 -8.03 -5.75 -0.29
N ILE A 111 -7.62 -4.54 0.06
CA ILE A 111 -6.91 -4.23 1.30
C ILE A 111 -7.80 -3.28 2.12
N PRO A 112 -8.27 -3.68 3.32
CA PRO A 112 -9.08 -2.81 4.16
C PRO A 112 -8.26 -1.67 4.75
N VAL A 113 -8.91 -0.53 4.98
CA VAL A 113 -8.34 0.53 5.81
C VAL A 113 -8.45 0.12 7.27
N ALA A 114 -7.34 0.18 8.01
CA ALA A 114 -7.31 -0.02 9.45
C ALA A 114 -7.87 1.22 10.18
N TRP A 115 -9.20 1.38 10.17
CA TRP A 115 -9.87 2.57 10.68
C TRP A 115 -9.60 2.85 12.15
N GLU A 116 -9.59 1.82 13.00
CA GLU A 116 -9.30 1.98 14.43
C GLU A 116 -7.92 2.61 14.66
N LEU A 117 -6.89 2.11 13.97
CA LEU A 117 -5.55 2.69 14.02
C LEU A 117 -5.52 4.09 13.43
N LEU A 118 -6.20 4.31 12.31
CA LEU A 118 -6.25 5.63 11.65
C LEU A 118 -6.88 6.70 12.55
N ASP A 119 -7.95 6.36 13.28
CA ASP A 119 -8.62 7.29 14.18
C ASP A 119 -7.76 7.62 15.41
N ILE A 120 -7.00 6.63 15.92
CA ILE A 120 -5.97 6.87 16.95
C ILE A 120 -4.92 7.85 16.41
N ILE A 121 -4.35 7.58 15.23
CA ILE A 121 -3.33 8.45 14.62
C ILE A 121 -3.87 9.87 14.44
N LYS A 122 -5.09 10.03 13.90
CA LYS A 122 -5.70 11.35 13.70
C LYS A 122 -5.79 12.15 15.00
N LYS A 123 -6.21 11.49 16.08
CA LYS A 123 -6.30 12.11 17.40
C LYS A 123 -4.92 12.52 17.93
N GLU A 124 -3.93 11.63 17.84
CA GLU A 124 -2.58 11.87 18.39
C GLU A 124 -1.81 12.95 17.64
N VAL A 125 -1.96 13.02 16.31
CA VAL A 125 -1.20 13.96 15.46
C VAL A 125 -2.01 15.15 14.95
N GLY A 126 -3.26 15.30 15.37
CA GLY A 126 -4.13 16.44 15.04
C GLY A 126 -4.56 16.51 13.57
N LEU A 127 -4.94 15.38 12.97
CA LEU A 127 -5.46 15.28 11.60
C LEU A 127 -6.99 15.30 11.51
#